data_AF-A0A7X6TGI1-F1
#
_entry.id   AF-A0A7X6TGI1-F1
#
_cell.length_a   1.000
_cell.length_b   1.000
_cell.length_c   1.000
_cell.angle_alpha   90.00
_cell.angle_beta   90.00
_cell.angle_gamma   90.00
#
_symmetry.space_group_name_H-M   'P 1'
#
loop_
_entity.id
_entity.type
_entity.pdbx_description
1 polymer ?
#
loop_
_entity_poly.entity_id
_entity_poly.type
_entity_poly.pdbx_seq_one_letter_code
_entity_poly.pdbx_strand_id
1 'polypeptide(L)'
;MLRRPPARLVRCCLLAACAVLLAGCDRLFGDEDYFPLPETMGGWRANLSAEFIRSRGLDPAALEDLGRFSQSIKNSAWPGYDYHHHTATIVIKDGWIVGEWYSLPESRYFQQYLASNGKSFAYMLFGVLVKESRERRARVQFTEQSPVYDPTYLQGGFPLSDPRKAGITFEQIFRHTAGFLPEEDKDGDKLEEGRNFWSDYSLWVTGRDPKWPITGQLLFPPGHPEEYAGSETWGDHRGAYSSIGFAHLGLVFHYAFGHSPSAVLWDRILAPIGFSGVSYHHPPPGEHRWVTHGGLCMTPRDYARFAYLILRKGRWQDQQIVDPEWIERSRTAPW
;
A
#
# COMPACT_ATOMS: atom_id res chain seq x y z
N MET A 1 -28.29 -63.78 10.41
CA MET A 1 -29.69 -63.40 10.74
C MET A 1 -29.64 -62.25 11.74
N LEU A 2 -29.48 -60.99 11.31
CA LEU A 2 -30.57 -60.03 11.05
C LEU A 2 -31.59 -59.93 12.19
N ARG A 3 -31.40 -58.95 13.09
CA ARG A 3 -32.49 -58.24 13.77
C ARG A 3 -32.16 -56.75 13.85
N ARG A 4 -32.84 -55.95 13.03
CA ARG A 4 -32.91 -54.48 13.10
C ARG A 4 -33.85 -54.07 14.24
N PRO A 5 -33.56 -53.00 15.02
CA PRO A 5 -34.57 -52.25 15.75
C PRO A 5 -35.08 -51.02 14.94
N PRO A 6 -36.22 -50.43 15.33
CA PRO A 6 -37.11 -49.72 14.41
C PRO A 6 -36.77 -48.24 14.21
N ALA A 7 -37.22 -47.74 13.07
CA ALA A 7 -37.14 -46.36 12.61
C ALA A 7 -37.75 -45.37 13.63
N ARG A 8 -36.97 -44.37 14.02
CA ARG A 8 -37.50 -43.18 14.68
C ARG A 8 -37.92 -42.17 13.60
N LEU A 9 -39.19 -41.77 13.68
CA LEU A 9 -39.76 -40.67 12.91
C LEU A 9 -38.90 -39.41 13.08
N VAL A 10 -38.33 -38.94 11.98
CA VAL A 10 -37.86 -37.55 11.87
C VAL A 10 -39.12 -36.72 11.63
N ARG A 11 -39.52 -35.94 12.65
CA ARG A 11 -40.53 -34.90 12.50
C ARG A 11 -39.99 -33.85 11.53
N CYS A 12 -40.70 -33.66 10.42
CA CYS A 12 -40.62 -32.48 9.58
C CYS A 12 -40.93 -31.24 10.44
N CYS A 13 -39.89 -30.54 10.90
CA CYS A 13 -40.04 -29.15 11.28
C CYS A 13 -39.99 -28.32 10.00
N LEU A 14 -41.13 -27.73 9.64
CA LEU A 14 -41.24 -26.70 8.63
C LEU A 14 -40.19 -25.61 8.88
N LEU A 15 -39.23 -25.50 7.96
CA LEU A 15 -38.45 -24.28 7.76
C LEU A 15 -39.43 -23.23 7.24
N ALA A 16 -40.05 -22.49 8.16
CA ALA A 16 -40.70 -21.24 7.83
C ALA A 16 -39.60 -20.30 7.33
N ALA A 17 -39.68 -19.98 6.03
CA ALA A 17 -38.83 -19.01 5.39
C ALA A 17 -39.00 -17.65 6.07
N CYS A 18 -38.05 -17.29 6.94
CA CYS A 18 -37.79 -15.90 7.26
C CYS A 18 -37.07 -15.27 6.06
N ALA A 19 -37.83 -14.99 5.00
CA ALA A 19 -37.51 -13.96 4.04
C ALA A 19 -37.60 -12.62 4.77
N VAL A 20 -36.59 -12.30 5.57
CA VAL A 20 -36.39 -10.94 6.06
C VAL A 20 -35.96 -10.13 4.85
N LEU A 21 -36.90 -9.31 4.39
CA LEU A 21 -36.76 -8.19 3.47
C LEU A 21 -35.34 -7.60 3.49
N LEU A 22 -34.49 -7.99 2.54
CA LEU A 22 -33.27 -7.26 2.15
C LEU A 22 -33.61 -6.08 1.22
N ALA A 23 -34.74 -5.41 1.50
CA ALA A 23 -35.19 -4.22 0.80
C ALA A 23 -35.51 -3.18 1.87
N GLY A 24 -34.49 -2.41 2.28
CA GLY A 24 -34.66 -1.29 3.20
C GLY A 24 -33.71 -1.28 4.40
N CYS A 25 -32.40 -1.35 4.15
CA CYS A 25 -31.39 -0.86 5.11
C CYS A 25 -30.50 0.22 4.49
N ASP A 26 -31.03 0.97 3.51
CA ASP A 26 -30.39 2.17 2.94
C ASP A 26 -30.83 3.46 3.65
N ARG A 27 -31.40 3.37 4.86
CA ARG A 27 -31.78 4.54 5.64
C ARG A 27 -30.95 4.66 6.91
N LEU A 28 -30.24 5.80 6.98
CA LEU A 28 -29.59 6.43 8.14
C LEU A 28 -28.07 6.25 8.32
N PHE A 29 -27.32 6.05 7.24
CA PHE A 29 -25.94 6.54 7.22
C PHE A 29 -25.92 7.78 6.34
N GLY A 30 -25.46 8.91 6.88
CA GLY A 30 -25.09 10.04 6.02
C GLY A 30 -24.08 9.53 4.99
N ASP A 31 -23.99 10.16 3.81
CA ASP A 31 -22.95 9.80 2.85
C ASP A 31 -21.53 9.89 3.46
N GLU A 32 -21.40 10.64 4.55
CA GLU A 32 -20.22 10.71 5.40
C GLU A 32 -19.93 9.44 6.23
N ASP A 33 -20.69 8.35 6.20
CA ASP A 33 -20.41 7.13 7.00
C ASP A 33 -20.40 5.83 6.18
N TYR A 34 -20.40 5.94 4.84
CA TYR A 34 -20.38 4.77 3.98
C TYR A 34 -18.99 4.12 3.89
N PHE A 35 -18.94 2.79 3.97
CA PHE A 35 -17.75 1.98 3.68
C PHE A 35 -18.15 0.80 2.78
N PRO A 36 -17.47 0.57 1.64
CA PRO A 36 -17.81 -0.54 0.75
C PRO A 36 -17.58 -1.88 1.43
N LEU A 37 -18.51 -2.82 1.21
CA LEU A 37 -18.28 -4.21 1.57
C LEU A 37 -17.16 -4.80 0.69
N PRO A 38 -16.56 -5.94 1.06
CA PRO A 38 -15.74 -6.74 0.15
C PRO A 38 -16.42 -6.96 -1.21
N GLU A 39 -15.65 -7.07 -2.30
CA GLU A 39 -16.21 -7.27 -3.65
C GLU A 39 -17.12 -8.51 -3.73
N THR A 40 -16.81 -9.57 -2.98
CA THR A 40 -17.62 -10.80 -2.89
C THR A 40 -19.00 -10.60 -2.26
N MET A 41 -19.22 -9.46 -1.59
CA MET A 41 -20.48 -9.07 -0.95
C MET A 41 -21.11 -7.82 -1.59
N GLY A 42 -20.78 -7.54 -2.86
CA GLY A 42 -21.37 -6.44 -3.63
C GLY A 42 -20.47 -5.21 -3.77
N GLY A 43 -19.39 -5.11 -3.00
CA GLY A 43 -18.34 -4.12 -3.23
C GLY A 43 -18.78 -2.68 -3.05
N TRP A 44 -18.29 -1.82 -3.94
CA TRP A 44 -18.67 -0.41 -4.02
C TRP A 44 -20.08 -0.22 -4.59
N ARG A 45 -20.89 0.61 -3.91
CA ARG A 45 -22.09 1.20 -4.50
C ARG A 45 -21.72 2.10 -5.68
N ALA A 46 -22.54 2.08 -6.73
CA ALA A 46 -22.31 2.84 -7.95
C ALA A 46 -23.61 3.47 -8.44
N ASN A 47 -23.52 4.70 -8.93
CA ASN A 47 -24.61 5.36 -9.66
C ASN A 47 -24.00 6.29 -10.72
N LEU A 48 -24.13 5.87 -11.97
CA LEU A 48 -23.52 6.52 -13.14
C LEU A 48 -24.52 7.41 -13.90
N SER A 49 -25.73 7.61 -13.36
CA SER A 49 -26.73 8.44 -14.03
C SER A 49 -26.31 9.91 -14.01
N ALA A 50 -26.50 10.60 -15.13
CA ALA A 50 -26.16 12.01 -15.25
C ALA A 50 -26.91 12.90 -14.23
N GLU A 51 -28.14 12.52 -13.85
CA GLU A 51 -28.91 13.18 -12.80
C GLU A 51 -28.22 13.08 -11.44
N PHE A 52 -27.79 11.88 -11.04
CA PHE A 52 -27.10 11.67 -9.77
C PHE A 52 -25.74 12.35 -9.75
N ILE A 53 -24.97 12.25 -10.83
CA ILE A 53 -23.66 12.90 -10.94
C ILE A 53 -23.81 14.42 -10.75
N ARG A 54 -24.81 15.05 -11.41
CA ARG A 54 -25.11 16.47 -11.21
C ARG A 54 -25.54 16.80 -9.79
N SER A 55 -26.34 15.94 -9.15
CA SER A 55 -26.76 16.16 -7.76
C SER A 55 -25.59 16.08 -6.76
N ARG A 56 -24.46 15.47 -7.14
CA ARG A 56 -23.19 15.47 -6.41
C ARG A 56 -22.24 16.61 -6.76
N GLY A 57 -22.70 17.57 -7.57
CA GLY A 57 -21.92 18.75 -7.95
C GLY A 57 -20.82 18.46 -8.98
N LEU A 58 -20.94 17.38 -9.74
CA LEU A 58 -20.01 17.03 -10.81
C LEU A 58 -20.68 17.24 -12.18
N ASP A 59 -19.86 17.49 -13.21
CA ASP A 59 -20.30 17.55 -14.60
C ASP A 59 -20.20 16.15 -15.24
N PRO A 60 -21.32 15.51 -15.64
CA PRO A 60 -21.30 14.21 -16.31
C PRO A 60 -20.52 14.22 -17.63
N ALA A 61 -20.54 15.32 -18.38
CA ALA A 61 -19.81 15.42 -19.63
C ALA A 61 -18.30 15.42 -19.39
N ALA A 62 -17.84 16.15 -18.37
CA ALA A 62 -16.43 16.17 -17.97
C ALA A 62 -15.94 14.79 -17.46
N LEU A 63 -16.78 14.05 -16.73
CA LEU A 63 -16.45 12.67 -16.33
C LEU A 63 -16.31 11.75 -17.54
N GLU A 64 -17.21 11.88 -18.51
CA GLU A 64 -17.12 11.10 -19.76
C GLU A 64 -15.87 11.48 -20.58
N ASP A 65 -15.50 12.77 -20.62
CA ASP A 65 -14.25 13.23 -21.23
C ASP A 65 -13.02 12.64 -20.54
N LEU A 66 -12.99 12.61 -19.21
CA LEU A 66 -11.94 11.94 -18.43
C LEU A 66 -11.87 10.45 -18.78
N GLY A 67 -13.03 9.78 -18.85
CA GLY A 67 -13.13 8.39 -19.28
C GLY A 67 -12.49 8.18 -20.65
N ARG A 68 -12.94 8.93 -21.67
CA ARG A 68 -12.38 8.87 -23.03
C ARG A 68 -10.89 9.15 -23.06
N PHE A 69 -10.43 10.18 -22.37
CA PHE A 69 -9.02 10.53 -22.29
C PHE A 69 -8.21 9.38 -21.68
N SER A 70 -8.63 8.85 -20.52
CA SER A 70 -7.93 7.75 -19.86
C SER A 70 -7.78 6.50 -20.74
N GLN A 71 -8.82 6.18 -21.52
CA GLN A 71 -8.82 5.04 -22.44
C GLN A 71 -7.98 5.29 -23.70
N SER A 72 -7.71 6.55 -24.04
CA SER A 72 -6.84 6.90 -25.18
C SER A 72 -5.35 6.75 -24.88
N ILE A 73 -4.97 6.76 -23.59
CA ILE A 73 -3.57 6.63 -23.16
C ILE A 73 -3.14 5.18 -23.36
N LYS A 74 -2.26 4.96 -24.35
CA LYS A 74 -1.56 3.68 -24.51
C LYS A 74 -0.48 3.59 -23.43
N ASN A 75 -0.49 2.49 -22.68
CA ASN A 75 0.43 2.30 -21.57
C ASN A 75 1.89 2.19 -22.09
N SER A 76 2.85 2.79 -21.38
CA SER A 76 4.27 2.68 -21.72
C SER A 76 4.78 1.26 -21.47
N ALA A 77 5.62 0.75 -22.36
CA ALA A 77 6.22 -0.59 -22.24
C ALA A 77 7.22 -0.65 -21.07
N TRP A 78 7.04 -1.62 -20.18
CA TRP A 78 7.98 -2.02 -19.15
C TRP A 78 8.32 -3.48 -19.46
N PRO A 79 9.54 -3.77 -19.93
CA PRO A 79 9.88 -5.08 -20.46
C PRO A 79 9.56 -6.22 -19.49
N GLY A 80 8.85 -7.25 -19.96
CA GLY A 80 8.65 -8.51 -19.23
C GLY A 80 7.32 -8.70 -18.51
N TYR A 81 6.36 -7.77 -18.60
CA TYR A 81 5.02 -7.95 -18.02
C TYR A 81 3.88 -7.47 -18.91
N ASP A 82 2.74 -8.16 -18.86
CA ASP A 82 1.52 -7.82 -19.60
C ASP A 82 0.70 -6.68 -18.93
N TYR A 83 1.37 -5.72 -18.28
CA TYR A 83 0.69 -4.55 -17.70
C TYR A 83 0.21 -3.56 -18.78
N HIS A 84 0.60 -3.77 -20.04
CA HIS A 84 0.45 -2.80 -21.11
C HIS A 84 -0.94 -2.73 -21.70
N HIS A 85 -1.77 -3.74 -21.46
CA HIS A 85 -3.13 -3.84 -21.98
C HIS A 85 -4.20 -3.51 -20.93
N HIS A 86 -3.82 -3.28 -19.68
CA HIS A 86 -4.74 -3.04 -18.58
C HIS A 86 -4.64 -1.60 -18.06
N THR A 87 -5.66 -0.80 -18.37
CA THR A 87 -5.87 0.54 -17.80
C THR A 87 -7.22 0.55 -17.11
N ALA A 88 -7.29 1.20 -15.95
CA ALA A 88 -8.51 1.42 -15.20
C ALA A 88 -8.54 2.86 -14.69
N THR A 89 -9.72 3.48 -14.69
CA THR A 89 -9.96 4.78 -14.05
C THR A 89 -11.25 4.69 -13.26
N ILE A 90 -11.20 5.04 -11.98
CA ILE A 90 -12.35 5.02 -11.08
C ILE A 90 -12.46 6.39 -10.43
N VAL A 91 -13.65 6.97 -10.46
CA VAL A 91 -13.98 8.23 -9.78
C VAL A 91 -14.99 7.94 -8.69
N ILE A 92 -14.62 8.28 -7.46
CA ILE A 92 -15.45 8.07 -6.27
C ILE A 92 -15.79 9.43 -5.65
N LYS A 93 -17.08 9.67 -5.43
CA LYS A 93 -17.59 10.89 -4.82
C LYS A 93 -18.59 10.52 -3.73
N ASP A 94 -18.35 10.99 -2.52
CA ASP A 94 -19.23 10.80 -1.35
C ASP A 94 -19.60 9.31 -1.13
N GLY A 95 -18.62 8.41 -1.32
CA GLY A 95 -18.79 6.97 -1.18
C GLY A 95 -19.49 6.27 -2.34
N TRP A 96 -19.73 6.95 -3.47
CA TRP A 96 -20.30 6.35 -4.69
C TRP A 96 -19.25 6.29 -5.80
N ILE A 97 -19.16 5.17 -6.51
CA ILE A 97 -18.57 5.18 -7.84
C ILE A 97 -19.51 5.98 -8.76
N VAL A 98 -18.99 7.08 -9.28
CA VAL A 98 -19.69 7.99 -10.21
C VAL A 98 -19.11 7.95 -11.63
N GLY A 99 -17.98 7.25 -11.80
CA GLY A 99 -17.35 6.97 -13.09
C GLY A 99 -16.37 5.81 -12.96
N GLU A 100 -16.39 4.90 -13.93
CA GLU A 100 -15.50 3.73 -13.95
C GLU A 100 -15.29 3.24 -15.39
N TRP A 101 -14.03 3.24 -15.85
CA TRP A 101 -13.66 2.88 -17.22
C TRP A 101 -12.47 1.94 -17.22
N TYR A 102 -12.50 0.99 -18.15
CA TYR A 102 -11.54 -0.10 -18.26
C TYR A 102 -11.14 -0.32 -19.72
N SER A 103 -9.86 -0.58 -19.97
CA SER A 103 -9.35 -0.88 -21.31
C SER A 103 -9.92 -2.19 -21.88
N LEU A 104 -10.19 -3.15 -21.00
CA LEU A 104 -10.76 -4.46 -21.27
C LEU A 104 -11.69 -4.84 -20.10
N PRO A 105 -12.75 -5.64 -20.31
CA PRO A 105 -13.62 -6.10 -19.23
C PRO A 105 -12.87 -6.74 -18.06
N GLU A 106 -11.78 -7.47 -18.35
CA GLU A 106 -10.97 -8.17 -17.36
C GLU A 106 -10.07 -7.22 -16.55
N SER A 107 -9.77 -6.02 -17.05
CA SER A 107 -8.96 -4.99 -16.35
C SER A 107 -9.56 -4.58 -15.01
N ARG A 108 -10.86 -4.82 -14.80
CA ARG A 108 -11.55 -4.64 -13.51
C ARG A 108 -10.99 -5.53 -12.38
N TYR A 109 -10.60 -6.75 -12.72
CA TYR A 109 -10.13 -7.75 -11.76
C TYR A 109 -8.61 -7.97 -11.86
N PHE A 110 -7.98 -7.35 -12.84
CA PHE A 110 -6.55 -7.44 -13.06
C PHE A 110 -5.78 -6.81 -11.88
N GLN A 111 -4.82 -7.55 -11.34
CA GLN A 111 -3.96 -7.07 -10.26
C GLN A 111 -2.77 -6.29 -10.84
N GLN A 112 -2.89 -4.98 -10.87
CA GLN A 112 -1.88 -4.07 -11.42
C GLN A 112 -0.72 -3.90 -10.45
N TYR A 113 0.52 -4.05 -10.96
CA TYR A 113 1.73 -3.69 -10.21
C TYR A 113 1.75 -2.20 -9.92
N LEU A 114 1.86 -1.86 -8.63
CA LEU A 114 1.73 -0.49 -8.14
C LEU A 114 3.03 0.33 -8.21
N ALA A 115 4.19 -0.33 -8.39
CA ALA A 115 5.50 0.31 -8.29
C ALA A 115 5.57 1.20 -7.03
N SER A 116 6.11 2.41 -7.15
CA SER A 116 6.35 3.35 -6.04
C SER A 116 5.13 3.65 -5.15
N ASN A 117 3.89 3.49 -5.63
CA ASN A 117 2.69 3.62 -4.78
C ASN A 117 2.68 2.61 -3.62
N GLY A 118 3.43 1.50 -3.71
CA GLY A 118 3.59 0.54 -2.63
C GLY A 118 4.28 1.10 -1.37
N LYS A 119 5.08 2.18 -1.49
CA LYS A 119 5.70 2.88 -0.35
C LYS A 119 4.66 3.41 0.61
N SER A 120 3.51 3.87 0.10
CA SER A 120 2.41 4.35 0.92
C SER A 120 1.86 3.26 1.85
N PHE A 121 1.78 2.01 1.37
CA PHE A 121 1.35 0.88 2.22
C PHE A 121 2.38 0.58 3.32
N ALA A 122 3.67 0.65 3.00
CA ALA A 122 4.73 0.49 3.98
C ALA A 122 4.71 1.62 5.03
N TYR A 123 4.51 2.86 4.61
CA TYR A 123 4.36 4.00 5.51
C TYR A 123 3.16 3.86 6.45
N MET A 124 2.01 3.43 5.93
CA MET A 124 0.81 3.21 6.75
C MET A 124 0.99 2.05 7.73
N LEU A 125 1.67 0.97 7.32
CA LEU A 125 1.98 -0.14 8.22
C LEU A 125 2.97 0.29 9.32
N PHE A 126 3.92 1.17 9.03
CA PHE A 126 4.78 1.76 10.06
C PHE A 126 3.97 2.60 11.04
N GLY A 127 2.96 3.35 10.58
CA GLY A 127 2.03 4.05 11.45
C GLY A 127 1.28 3.14 12.42
N VAL A 128 0.88 1.95 11.95
CA VAL A 128 0.34 0.88 12.82
C VAL A 128 1.38 0.49 13.87
N LEU A 129 2.63 0.20 13.46
CA LEU A 129 3.71 -0.15 14.40
C LEU A 129 3.97 0.93 15.47
N VAL A 130 3.96 2.21 15.09
CA VAL A 130 4.12 3.33 16.02
C VAL A 130 2.96 3.39 17.01
N LYS A 131 1.72 3.20 16.54
CA LYS A 131 0.55 3.10 17.42
C LYS A 131 0.66 1.93 18.38
N GLU A 132 1.03 0.74 17.90
CA GLU A 132 1.25 -0.44 18.76
C GLU A 132 2.38 -0.22 19.77
N SER A 133 3.40 0.57 19.42
CA SER A 133 4.47 0.98 20.33
C SER A 133 3.93 1.91 21.42
N ARG A 134 3.20 2.97 21.07
CA ARG A 134 2.55 3.87 22.05
C ARG A 134 1.66 3.11 23.05
N GLU A 135 0.97 2.08 22.57
CA GLU A 135 0.11 1.21 23.38
C GLU A 135 0.86 0.07 24.12
N ARG A 136 2.19 0.01 24.01
CA ARG A 136 3.06 -1.02 24.60
C ARG A 136 2.71 -2.45 24.17
N ARG A 137 2.19 -2.61 22.96
CA ARG A 137 1.86 -3.91 22.34
C ARG A 137 2.91 -4.39 21.34
N ALA A 138 3.76 -3.48 20.83
CA ALA A 138 4.85 -3.84 19.93
C ALA A 138 5.98 -4.59 20.66
N ARG A 139 6.59 -5.57 19.97
CA ARG A 139 7.72 -6.36 20.50
C ARG A 139 8.93 -5.49 20.84
N VAL A 140 9.17 -4.48 20.02
CA VAL A 140 10.15 -3.41 20.22
C VAL A 140 9.41 -2.09 20.03
N GLN A 141 9.80 -1.08 20.80
CA GLN A 141 9.17 0.23 20.77
C GLN A 141 9.77 1.07 19.63
N PHE A 142 8.92 1.55 18.73
CA PHE A 142 9.32 2.36 17.59
C PHE A 142 8.66 3.74 17.62
N THR A 143 9.44 4.72 17.16
CA THR A 143 8.97 6.01 16.68
C THR A 143 9.61 6.26 15.32
N GLU A 144 9.16 7.28 14.60
CA GLU A 144 9.82 7.74 13.39
C GLU A 144 11.27 8.20 13.63
N GLN A 145 11.61 8.58 14.86
CA GLN A 145 12.98 8.98 15.23
C GLN A 145 13.86 7.80 15.65
N SER A 146 13.31 6.57 15.69
CA SER A 146 14.11 5.39 15.97
C SER A 146 15.20 5.22 14.90
N PRO A 147 16.42 4.79 15.29
CA PRO A 147 17.52 4.58 14.35
C PRO A 147 17.19 3.43 13.40
N VAL A 148 17.49 3.54 12.11
CA VAL A 148 17.21 2.44 11.16
C VAL A 148 18.18 1.27 11.40
N TYR A 149 19.44 1.60 11.67
CA TYR A 149 20.49 0.63 11.96
C TYR A 149 20.62 0.41 13.46
N ASP A 150 19.84 -0.53 13.99
CA ASP A 150 19.90 -0.98 15.39
C ASP A 150 20.14 -2.50 15.43
N PRO A 151 21.10 -3.01 16.23
CA PRO A 151 21.41 -4.43 16.28
C PRO A 151 20.27 -5.28 16.86
N THR A 152 19.27 -4.66 17.50
CA THR A 152 18.07 -5.36 17.98
C THR A 152 17.27 -5.91 16.81
N TYR A 153 17.01 -5.11 15.77
CA TYR A 153 16.09 -5.48 14.66
C TYR A 153 16.72 -5.49 13.27
N LEU A 154 17.96 -5.01 13.11
CA LEU A 154 18.69 -5.02 11.84
C LEU A 154 20.11 -5.55 12.04
N GLN A 155 20.24 -6.78 12.58
CA GLN A 155 21.54 -7.44 12.80
C GLN A 155 22.36 -7.56 11.50
N GLY A 156 21.69 -7.89 10.40
CA GLY A 156 22.28 -7.94 9.06
C GLY A 156 22.82 -6.59 8.55
N GLY A 157 22.57 -5.49 9.26
CA GLY A 157 23.15 -4.18 9.01
C GLY A 157 24.53 -3.96 9.65
N PHE A 158 25.06 -4.89 10.47
CA PHE A 158 26.36 -4.76 11.15
C PHE A 158 27.44 -5.77 10.68
N PRO A 159 28.73 -5.36 10.60
CA PRO A 159 29.25 -4.01 10.81
C PRO A 159 28.81 -3.02 9.71
N LEU A 160 28.55 -1.76 10.06
CA LEU A 160 28.03 -0.78 9.10
C LEU A 160 28.94 -0.68 7.86
N SER A 161 28.35 -0.72 6.67
CA SER A 161 29.09 -0.54 5.41
C SER A 161 29.60 0.90 5.23
N ASP A 162 28.96 1.85 5.91
CA ASP A 162 29.33 3.25 6.02
C ASP A 162 29.04 3.71 7.45
N PRO A 163 30.00 4.27 8.19
CA PRO A 163 29.79 4.72 9.57
C PRO A 163 28.61 5.70 9.74
N ARG A 164 28.31 6.51 8.72
CA ARG A 164 27.20 7.48 8.75
C ARG A 164 25.83 6.82 8.85
N LYS A 165 25.69 5.54 8.44
CA LYS A 165 24.43 4.78 8.54
C LYS A 165 23.92 4.66 9.98
N ALA A 166 24.81 4.79 10.98
CA ALA A 166 24.45 4.81 12.40
C ALA A 166 23.46 5.94 12.75
N GLY A 167 23.51 7.06 12.03
CA GLY A 167 22.70 8.25 12.31
C GLY A 167 21.36 8.29 11.57
N ILE A 168 21.04 7.29 10.74
CA ILE A 168 19.82 7.33 9.92
C ILE A 168 18.59 7.04 10.78
N THR A 169 17.55 7.86 10.68
CA THR A 169 16.23 7.60 11.29
C THR A 169 15.17 7.20 10.26
N PHE A 170 14.07 6.60 10.72
CA PHE A 170 12.94 6.29 9.83
C PHE A 170 12.30 7.55 9.23
N GLU A 171 12.28 8.65 9.98
CA GLU A 171 11.84 9.95 9.48
C GLU A 171 12.64 10.40 8.26
N GLN A 172 13.96 10.25 8.30
CA GLN A 172 14.81 10.56 7.15
C GLN A 172 14.56 9.64 5.96
N ILE A 173 14.19 8.37 6.19
CA ILE A 173 13.73 7.48 5.10
C ILE A 173 12.44 8.01 4.48
N PHE A 174 11.43 8.33 5.30
CA PHE A 174 10.13 8.78 4.80
C PHE A 174 10.21 10.09 4.04
N ARG A 175 11.17 10.94 4.41
CA ARG A 175 11.43 12.21 3.75
C ARG A 175 12.44 12.13 2.61
N HIS A 176 12.97 10.95 2.28
CA HIS A 176 14.02 10.80 1.27
C HIS A 176 15.26 11.66 1.57
N THR A 177 15.58 11.82 2.86
CA THR A 177 16.73 12.57 3.38
C THR A 177 17.71 11.68 4.13
N ALA A 178 17.66 10.37 3.95
CA ALA A 178 18.59 9.42 4.57
C ALA A 178 19.97 9.32 3.88
N GLY A 179 20.16 9.99 2.74
CA GLY A 179 21.44 10.04 2.02
C GLY A 179 21.79 8.80 1.21
N PHE A 180 20.84 7.85 1.07
CA PHE A 180 20.98 6.70 0.17
C PHE A 180 21.13 7.14 -1.29
N LEU A 181 21.63 6.22 -2.12
CA LEU A 181 21.63 6.37 -3.57
C LEU A 181 20.19 6.64 -4.07
N PRO A 182 19.94 7.76 -4.78
CA PRO A 182 18.63 7.98 -5.39
C PRO A 182 18.41 7.13 -6.64
N GLU A 183 17.16 6.99 -7.07
CA GLU A 183 16.82 6.30 -8.33
C GLU A 183 17.37 7.06 -9.54
N GLU A 184 17.43 8.39 -9.45
CA GLU A 184 17.87 9.33 -10.48
C GLU A 184 18.78 10.40 -9.90
N ASP A 185 19.75 10.89 -10.69
CA ASP A 185 20.50 12.10 -10.36
C ASP A 185 19.86 13.37 -10.98
N LYS A 186 20.51 14.53 -10.79
CA LYS A 186 20.05 15.80 -11.37
C LYS A 186 19.95 15.84 -12.88
N ASP A 187 20.75 15.03 -13.55
CA ASP A 187 20.83 14.99 -15.01
C ASP A 187 19.83 13.97 -15.58
N GLY A 188 19.14 13.23 -14.70
CA GLY A 188 18.12 12.22 -15.03
C GLY A 188 18.70 10.82 -15.24
N ASP A 189 19.99 10.62 -14.92
CA ASP A 189 20.65 9.32 -15.09
C ASP A 189 20.11 8.32 -14.06
N LYS A 190 19.72 7.14 -14.51
CA LYS A 190 19.12 6.08 -13.69
C LYS A 190 20.18 5.37 -12.84
N LEU A 191 20.44 5.86 -11.64
CA LEU A 191 21.49 5.31 -10.77
C LEU A 191 21.14 3.95 -10.16
N GLU A 192 19.85 3.64 -9.96
CA GLU A 192 19.40 2.33 -9.48
C GLU A 192 18.98 1.36 -10.63
N GLU A 193 19.41 1.62 -11.87
CA GLU A 193 19.06 0.75 -13.01
C GLU A 193 19.54 -0.71 -12.82
N GLY A 194 18.62 -1.66 -12.93
CA GLY A 194 18.93 -3.07 -12.71
C GLY A 194 18.98 -3.49 -11.25
N ARG A 195 18.54 -2.63 -10.30
CA ARG A 195 18.46 -2.95 -8.87
C ARG A 195 17.85 -4.33 -8.62
N ASN A 196 16.78 -4.66 -9.33
CA ASN A 196 16.06 -5.93 -9.23
C ASN A 196 16.91 -7.20 -9.50
N PHE A 197 18.17 -7.09 -9.91
CA PHE A 197 19.08 -8.24 -10.10
C PHE A 197 20.03 -8.48 -8.92
N TRP A 198 19.69 -7.96 -7.73
CA TRP A 198 20.40 -8.23 -6.48
C TRP A 198 20.64 -9.72 -6.22
N SER A 199 21.76 -10.04 -5.57
CA SER A 199 22.10 -11.40 -5.14
C SER A 199 21.24 -11.84 -3.97
N ASP A 200 20.97 -10.91 -3.05
CA ASP A 200 20.15 -11.09 -1.87
C ASP A 200 19.55 -9.74 -1.46
N TYR A 201 18.27 -9.74 -1.12
CA TYR A 201 17.55 -8.52 -0.77
C TYR A 201 18.15 -7.83 0.47
N SER A 202 18.49 -8.60 1.51
CA SER A 202 19.05 -8.04 2.74
C SER A 202 20.44 -7.46 2.49
N LEU A 203 21.28 -8.13 1.69
CA LEU A 203 22.59 -7.61 1.32
C LEU A 203 22.48 -6.32 0.49
N TRP A 204 21.55 -6.24 -0.46
CA TRP A 204 21.36 -5.02 -1.25
C TRP A 204 20.90 -3.85 -0.38
N VAL A 205 19.87 -4.06 0.44
CA VAL A 205 19.33 -3.02 1.34
C VAL A 205 20.38 -2.52 2.32
N THR A 206 21.19 -3.42 2.88
CA THR A 206 22.20 -3.07 3.90
C THR A 206 23.53 -2.58 3.32
N GLY A 207 23.70 -2.57 2.00
CA GLY A 207 24.91 -2.07 1.35
C GLY A 207 26.07 -3.06 1.28
N ARG A 208 25.75 -4.34 1.08
CA ARG A 208 26.71 -5.46 1.12
C ARG A 208 26.62 -6.40 -0.06
N ASP A 209 25.69 -6.16 -0.98
CA ASP A 209 25.56 -7.02 -2.14
C ASP A 209 26.77 -6.81 -3.06
N PRO A 210 27.55 -7.86 -3.36
CA PRO A 210 28.71 -7.76 -4.24
C PRO A 210 28.34 -7.32 -5.67
N LYS A 211 27.09 -7.51 -6.11
CA LYS A 211 26.61 -6.99 -7.40
C LYS A 211 26.31 -5.49 -7.37
N TRP A 212 26.09 -4.94 -6.17
CA TRP A 212 25.64 -3.56 -5.97
C TRP A 212 26.49 -2.83 -4.90
N PRO A 213 27.82 -2.77 -5.08
CA PRO A 213 28.72 -2.18 -4.08
C PRO A 213 28.44 -0.69 -3.83
N ILE A 214 27.81 0.00 -4.79
CA ILE A 214 27.42 1.41 -4.68
C ILE A 214 26.44 1.66 -3.52
N THR A 215 25.64 0.68 -3.12
CA THR A 215 24.72 0.77 -1.96
C THR A 215 25.43 0.71 -0.61
N GLY A 216 26.72 0.38 -0.63
CA GLY A 216 27.58 0.31 0.56
C GLY A 216 27.83 1.67 1.21
N GLN A 217 27.98 2.72 0.41
CA GLN A 217 28.20 4.08 0.88
C GLN A 217 26.94 4.94 0.72
N LEU A 218 26.76 5.89 1.64
CA LEU A 218 25.75 6.92 1.45
C LEU A 218 26.28 7.93 0.42
N LEU A 219 25.45 8.26 -0.57
CA LEU A 219 25.82 9.28 -1.55
C LEU A 219 25.87 10.66 -0.90
N PHE A 220 25.01 10.89 0.10
CA PHE A 220 24.89 12.18 0.78
C PHE A 220 24.88 12.04 2.31
N PRO A 221 25.19 13.12 3.07
CA PRO A 221 25.11 13.12 4.52
C PRO A 221 23.64 13.02 5.01
N PRO A 222 23.29 12.05 5.87
CA PRO A 222 21.90 11.89 6.34
C PRO A 222 21.37 13.12 7.06
N GLY A 223 20.15 13.53 6.72
CA GLY A 223 19.47 14.65 7.36
C GLY A 223 19.84 16.03 6.81
N HIS A 224 20.69 16.11 5.78
CA HIS A 224 21.22 17.35 5.21
C HIS A 224 20.86 17.51 3.73
N PRO A 225 19.57 17.54 3.36
CA PRO A 225 19.14 17.59 1.96
C PRO A 225 19.60 18.85 1.21
N GLU A 226 19.98 19.91 1.92
CA GLU A 226 20.63 21.10 1.37
C GLU A 226 21.98 20.79 0.69
N GLU A 227 22.64 19.71 1.09
CA GLU A 227 23.92 19.25 0.54
C GLU A 227 23.74 18.26 -0.63
N TYR A 228 22.51 17.90 -0.97
CA TYR A 228 22.26 16.85 -1.95
C TYR A 228 22.37 17.47 -3.33
N ALA A 229 23.53 17.29 -3.97
CA ALA A 229 23.76 17.79 -5.32
C ALA A 229 22.70 17.18 -6.25
N GLY A 230 21.82 18.03 -6.77
CA GLY A 230 20.71 17.56 -7.58
C GLY A 230 19.45 17.13 -6.85
N SER A 231 19.32 17.51 -5.57
CA SER A 231 18.13 17.26 -4.77
C SER A 231 16.87 17.61 -5.54
N GLU A 232 15.95 16.66 -5.61
CA GLU A 232 14.59 16.93 -6.05
C GLU A 232 13.92 17.87 -5.05
N THR A 233 13.05 18.72 -5.56
CA THR A 233 12.24 19.65 -4.76
C THR A 233 10.77 19.38 -5.05
N TRP A 234 9.97 19.12 -4.02
CA TRP A 234 8.56 18.74 -4.14
C TRP A 234 7.60 19.74 -3.49
N GLY A 235 7.86 21.03 -3.66
CA GLY A 235 7.30 22.07 -2.80
C GLY A 235 8.45 22.83 -2.15
N ASP A 236 8.47 22.90 -0.82
CA ASP A 236 9.54 23.52 -0.02
C ASP A 236 10.59 22.49 0.48
N HIS A 237 10.33 21.20 0.33
CA HIS A 237 11.13 20.07 0.77
C HIS A 237 12.11 19.65 -0.30
N ARG A 238 13.29 19.29 0.18
CA ARG A 238 14.40 18.79 -0.61
C ARG A 238 14.72 17.36 -0.20
N GLY A 239 14.99 16.52 -1.19
CA GLY A 239 15.37 15.13 -0.94
C GLY A 239 16.01 14.48 -2.15
N ALA A 240 16.37 13.22 -1.98
CA ALA A 240 16.90 12.36 -3.03
C ALA A 240 16.04 11.09 -3.05
N TYR A 241 15.14 10.96 -4.03
CA TYR A 241 14.18 9.88 -4.07
C TYR A 241 14.88 8.52 -4.17
N SER A 242 14.79 7.71 -3.12
CA SER A 242 15.52 6.45 -2.99
C SER A 242 14.58 5.32 -2.60
N SER A 243 14.67 4.21 -3.34
CA SER A 243 13.93 2.99 -2.99
C SER A 243 14.62 2.20 -1.90
N ILE A 244 15.95 2.28 -1.80
CA ILE A 244 16.74 1.60 -0.76
C ILE A 244 16.23 1.98 0.64
N GLY A 245 15.92 3.26 0.87
CA GLY A 245 15.36 3.73 2.13
C GLY A 245 14.11 2.94 2.52
N PHE A 246 13.07 2.96 1.69
CA PHE A 246 11.83 2.23 1.96
C PHE A 246 12.01 0.72 2.01
N ALA A 247 13.01 0.16 1.31
CA ALA A 247 13.31 -1.26 1.37
C ALA A 247 13.77 -1.75 2.77
N HIS A 248 14.36 -0.86 3.59
CA HIS A 248 14.70 -1.19 4.97
C HIS A 248 13.48 -1.57 5.81
N LEU A 249 12.30 -1.01 5.51
CA LEU A 249 11.07 -1.33 6.24
C LEU A 249 10.72 -2.81 6.15
N GLY A 250 10.99 -3.47 5.03
CA GLY A 250 10.74 -4.91 4.87
C GLY A 250 11.55 -5.76 5.85
N LEU A 251 12.83 -5.41 6.05
CA LEU A 251 13.71 -6.09 7.02
C LEU A 251 13.27 -5.79 8.47
N VAL A 252 12.97 -4.53 8.76
CA VAL A 252 12.57 -4.09 10.10
C VAL A 252 11.22 -4.70 10.50
N PHE A 253 10.23 -4.69 9.62
CA PHE A 253 8.90 -5.25 9.88
C PHE A 253 8.95 -6.74 10.21
N HIS A 254 9.79 -7.50 9.50
CA HIS A 254 9.95 -8.92 9.76
C HIS A 254 10.35 -9.17 11.22
N TYR A 255 11.30 -8.41 11.73
CA TYR A 255 11.70 -8.49 13.13
C TYR A 255 10.64 -7.91 14.08
N ALA A 256 10.18 -6.69 13.81
CA ALA A 256 9.31 -5.91 14.69
C ALA A 256 7.98 -6.63 14.98
N PHE A 257 7.41 -7.30 13.98
CA PHE A 257 6.17 -8.05 14.13
C PHE A 257 6.37 -9.55 14.39
N GLY A 258 7.58 -10.08 14.18
CA GLY A 258 7.87 -11.51 14.29
C GLY A 258 7.13 -12.39 13.27
N HIS A 259 6.58 -11.78 12.23
CA HIS A 259 5.80 -12.44 11.17
C HIS A 259 6.21 -11.85 9.82
N SER A 260 5.82 -12.52 8.72
CA SER A 260 6.05 -11.98 7.38
C SER A 260 5.38 -10.60 7.23
N PRO A 261 6.10 -9.56 6.76
CA PRO A 261 5.51 -8.24 6.54
C PRO A 261 4.26 -8.25 5.66
N SER A 262 4.22 -9.16 4.68
CA SER A 262 3.05 -9.38 3.80
C SER A 262 1.81 -9.83 4.57
N ALA A 263 1.97 -10.76 5.53
CA ALA A 263 0.89 -11.25 6.37
C ALA A 263 0.41 -10.17 7.34
N VAL A 264 1.33 -9.41 7.93
CA VAL A 264 0.97 -8.30 8.83
C VAL A 264 0.21 -7.21 8.08
N LEU A 265 0.66 -6.83 6.88
CA LEU A 265 -0.05 -5.87 6.03
C LEU A 265 -1.49 -6.35 5.76
N TRP A 266 -1.64 -7.62 5.41
CA TRP A 266 -2.95 -8.23 5.16
C TRP A 266 -3.85 -8.14 6.41
N ASP A 267 -3.37 -8.67 7.54
CA ASP A 267 -4.17 -8.78 8.76
C ASP A 267 -4.52 -7.43 9.38
N ARG A 268 -3.58 -6.48 9.35
CA ARG A 268 -3.73 -5.19 10.04
C ARG A 268 -4.42 -4.13 9.22
N ILE A 269 -4.32 -4.17 7.88
CA ILE A 269 -4.84 -3.11 7.02
C ILE A 269 -5.77 -3.66 5.94
N LEU A 270 -5.33 -4.62 5.12
CA LEU A 270 -6.04 -4.96 3.88
C LEU A 270 -7.33 -5.77 4.12
N ALA A 271 -7.27 -6.79 4.97
CA ALA A 271 -8.44 -7.60 5.31
C ALA A 271 -9.51 -6.79 6.06
N PRO A 272 -9.18 -5.95 7.06
CA PRO A 272 -10.15 -5.07 7.72
C PRO A 272 -10.92 -4.14 6.76
N ILE A 273 -10.28 -3.67 5.68
CA ILE A 273 -10.94 -2.80 4.68
C ILE A 273 -11.57 -3.59 3.51
N GLY A 274 -11.55 -4.92 3.57
CA GLY A 274 -12.27 -5.78 2.63
C GLY A 274 -11.58 -5.98 1.29
N PHE A 275 -10.24 -5.98 1.24
CA PHE A 275 -9.50 -6.33 0.02
C PHE A 275 -9.90 -7.72 -0.49
N SER A 276 -10.06 -7.85 -1.81
CA SER A 276 -10.37 -9.13 -2.45
C SER A 276 -9.15 -10.05 -2.58
N GLY A 277 -7.95 -9.49 -2.55
CA GLY A 277 -6.69 -10.20 -2.64
C GLY A 277 -5.54 -9.26 -2.98
N VAL A 278 -4.31 -9.71 -2.74
CA VAL A 278 -3.09 -9.01 -3.15
C VAL A 278 -2.07 -10.04 -3.63
N SER A 279 -1.39 -9.73 -4.72
CA SER A 279 -0.20 -10.47 -5.15
C SER A 279 1.02 -9.57 -5.08
N TYR A 280 2.19 -10.17 -5.25
CA TYR A 280 3.45 -9.48 -5.02
C TYR A 280 4.42 -9.81 -6.15
N HIS A 281 5.15 -8.80 -6.60
CA HIS A 281 6.22 -8.94 -7.56
C HIS A 281 7.57 -9.14 -6.84
N HIS A 282 8.31 -10.19 -7.22
CA HIS A 282 9.56 -10.59 -6.57
C HIS A 282 10.67 -10.84 -7.59
N PRO A 283 11.68 -9.97 -7.67
CA PRO A 283 12.94 -10.34 -8.27
C PRO A 283 13.97 -10.72 -7.18
N PRO A 284 14.93 -11.59 -7.51
CA PRO A 284 14.98 -13.06 -7.26
C PRO A 284 14.48 -13.58 -5.89
N PRO A 285 14.17 -14.89 -5.77
CA PRO A 285 13.43 -15.45 -4.63
C PRO A 285 14.23 -15.45 -3.33
N GLY A 286 13.58 -15.05 -2.24
CA GLY A 286 14.02 -15.15 -0.86
C GLY A 286 12.80 -15.19 0.08
N GLU A 287 13.01 -15.21 1.39
CA GLU A 287 11.91 -15.27 2.39
C GLU A 287 10.98 -14.04 2.36
N HIS A 288 11.39 -12.95 1.72
CA HIS A 288 10.67 -11.67 1.70
C HIS A 288 9.60 -11.62 0.60
N ARG A 289 8.38 -12.03 0.96
CA ARG A 289 7.17 -11.92 0.11
C ARG A 289 6.67 -10.48 -0.11
N TRP A 290 7.34 -9.44 0.37
CA TRP A 290 6.99 -8.06 0.02
C TRP A 290 8.22 -7.15 0.03
N VAL A 291 8.53 -6.56 -1.12
CA VAL A 291 9.51 -5.46 -1.23
C VAL A 291 8.79 -4.13 -0.98
N THR A 292 9.02 -3.55 0.20
CA THR A 292 8.26 -2.40 0.74
C THR A 292 8.41 -1.11 -0.06
N HIS A 293 9.36 -1.04 -1.00
CA HIS A 293 9.53 0.09 -1.90
C HIS A 293 8.58 0.09 -3.11
N GLY A 294 7.78 -0.98 -3.33
CA GLY A 294 6.78 -0.97 -4.41
C GLY A 294 6.14 -2.29 -4.84
N GLY A 295 6.53 -3.43 -4.27
CA GLY A 295 6.26 -4.79 -4.76
C GLY A 295 4.80 -5.28 -4.84
N LEU A 296 3.78 -4.42 -4.67
CA LEU A 296 2.38 -4.83 -4.52
C LEU A 296 1.65 -4.85 -5.86
N CYS A 297 0.79 -5.84 -6.05
CA CYS A 297 -0.14 -5.93 -7.16
C CYS A 297 -1.58 -6.09 -6.62
N MET A 298 -2.51 -5.26 -7.07
CA MET A 298 -3.90 -5.30 -6.61
C MET A 298 -4.89 -4.77 -7.64
N THR A 299 -6.18 -5.02 -7.41
CA THR A 299 -7.24 -4.55 -8.32
C THR A 299 -7.43 -3.03 -8.18
N PRO A 300 -7.92 -2.34 -9.22
CA PRO A 300 -8.23 -0.91 -9.16
C PRO A 300 -9.18 -0.55 -8.00
N ARG A 301 -10.19 -1.38 -7.74
CA ARG A 301 -11.17 -1.15 -6.67
C ARG A 301 -10.61 -1.39 -5.27
N ASP A 302 -9.67 -2.32 -5.10
CA ASP A 302 -8.95 -2.50 -3.84
C ASP A 302 -7.98 -1.35 -3.59
N TYR A 303 -7.28 -0.88 -4.62
CA TYR A 303 -6.48 0.34 -4.51
C TYR A 303 -7.32 1.55 -4.09
N ALA A 304 -8.55 1.67 -4.63
CA ALA A 304 -9.50 2.68 -4.22
C ALA A 304 -9.94 2.53 -2.74
N ARG A 305 -10.05 1.31 -2.19
CA ARG A 305 -10.33 1.10 -0.75
C ARG A 305 -9.20 1.66 0.12
N PHE A 306 -7.95 1.45 -0.28
CA PHE A 306 -6.80 2.02 0.44
C PHE A 306 -6.77 3.55 0.38
N ALA A 307 -7.01 4.14 -0.80
CA ALA A 307 -7.15 5.59 -0.94
C ALA A 307 -8.31 6.13 -0.08
N TYR A 308 -9.44 5.40 -0.03
CA TYR A 308 -10.58 5.77 0.79
C TYR A 308 -10.26 5.68 2.29
N LEU A 309 -9.52 4.65 2.75
CA LEU A 309 -9.04 4.59 4.14
C LEU A 309 -8.26 5.86 4.53
N ILE A 310 -7.38 6.33 3.64
CA ILE A 310 -6.61 7.56 3.86
C ILE A 310 -7.54 8.78 3.90
N LEU A 311 -8.47 8.90 2.95
CA LEU A 311 -9.48 9.97 2.93
C LEU A 311 -10.31 10.01 4.22
N ARG A 312 -10.57 8.83 4.79
CA ARG A 312 -11.30 8.61 6.04
C ARG A 312 -10.42 8.70 7.29
N LYS A 313 -9.24 9.32 7.18
CA LYS A 313 -8.29 9.54 8.28
C LYS A 313 -7.93 8.24 9.02
N GLY A 314 -7.76 7.15 8.27
CA GLY A 314 -7.36 5.85 8.79
C GLY A 314 -8.49 5.08 9.49
N ARG A 315 -9.72 5.58 9.47
CA ARG A 315 -10.90 4.93 10.04
C ARG A 315 -11.62 4.11 8.98
N TRP A 316 -12.01 2.89 9.34
CA TRP A 316 -12.91 2.04 8.56
C TRP A 316 -14.04 1.55 9.46
N GLN A 317 -15.27 1.95 9.16
CA GLN A 317 -16.44 1.69 10.02
C GLN A 317 -16.19 2.18 11.47
N ASP A 318 -16.25 1.28 12.45
CA ASP A 318 -16.00 1.53 13.88
C ASP A 318 -14.52 1.33 14.27
N GLN A 319 -13.67 0.88 13.35
CA GLN A 319 -12.26 0.60 13.61
C GLN A 319 -11.34 1.74 13.18
N GLN A 320 -10.48 2.20 14.10
CA GLN A 320 -9.35 3.07 13.78
C GLN A 320 -8.13 2.22 13.41
N ILE A 321 -7.92 2.01 12.10
CA ILE A 321 -6.85 1.17 11.56
C ILE A 321 -5.50 1.88 11.64
N VAL A 322 -5.40 3.08 11.06
CA VAL A 322 -4.19 3.93 11.09
C VAL A 322 -4.50 5.17 11.90
N ASP A 323 -3.59 5.63 12.75
CA ASP A 323 -3.80 6.84 13.56
C ASP A 323 -4.08 8.08 12.68
N PRO A 324 -5.11 8.89 12.97
CA PRO A 324 -5.42 10.07 12.16
C PRO A 324 -4.28 11.10 12.15
N GLU A 325 -3.48 11.21 13.21
CA GLU A 325 -2.30 12.09 13.23
C GLU A 325 -1.23 11.59 12.26
N TRP A 326 -1.09 10.26 12.12
CA TRP A 326 -0.15 9.66 11.17
C TRP A 326 -0.59 9.91 9.71
N ILE A 327 -1.89 9.84 9.45
CA ILE A 327 -2.47 10.21 8.15
C ILE A 327 -2.22 11.69 7.84
N GLU A 328 -2.44 12.57 8.81
CA GLU A 328 -2.23 14.00 8.60
C GLU A 328 -0.75 14.31 8.36
N ARG A 329 0.14 13.66 9.10
CA ARG A 329 1.59 13.78 8.90
C ARG A 329 2.00 13.39 7.48
N SER A 330 1.37 12.38 6.88
CA SER A 330 1.64 11.99 5.48
C SER A 330 1.14 13.02 4.46
N ARG A 331 0.43 14.07 4.88
CA ARG A 331 -0.10 15.15 4.05
C ARG A 331 0.59 16.49 4.33
N THR A 332 1.05 16.71 5.58
CA THR A 332 1.55 18.01 6.06
C THR A 332 3.01 18.03 6.48
N ALA A 333 3.67 16.88 6.64
CA ALA A 333 5.13 16.89 6.79
C ALA A 333 5.71 17.59 5.56
N PRO A 334 6.54 18.64 5.72
CA PRO A 334 6.86 19.55 4.64
C PRO A 334 7.32 18.78 3.42
N TRP A 335 6.55 18.93 2.35
CA TRP A 335 6.96 18.73 0.96
C TRP A 335 7.54 20.04 0.42
#